data_AF-A0A3P7DZA0-F1
#
_entry.id   AF-A0A3P7DZA0-F1
#
_cell.length_a   1.000
_cell.length_b   1.000
_cell.length_c   1.000
_cell.angle_alpha   90.00
_cell.angle_beta   90.00
_cell.angle_gamma   90.00
#
_symmetry.space_group_name_H-M   'P 1'
#
loop_
_entity.id
_entity.type
_entity.pdbx_description
1 polymer ?
#
loop_
_entity_poly.entity_id
_entity_poly.type
_entity_poly.pdbx_seq_one_letter_code
_entity_poly.pdbx_strand_id
1 'polypeptide(L)'
;KLRGWRTKFTVQAFRGFGIYAQFENGEHAGKFDLQGRKGEARIAPNCRKAGVSHSNLRPKTSVHVLWHAPETSEKGCVYFRASVITSRKIWYGDDGPLTKKFCVKEGYKKALIIDEENLDCCACDEAKYDLEFIGLWSRDTHPKDYPSLEHLTHFTDMLGASHSSNYTMWKFGMIATDGMKEIAEWGNTYKGEQEMKANVC
;
A
#
# COMPACT_ATOMS: atom_id res chain seq x y z
N LYS A 1 -52.68 10.92 25.74
CA LYS A 1 -51.39 11.41 25.18
C LYS A 1 -50.71 10.23 24.46
N LEU A 2 -51.05 10.01 23.17
CA LEU A 2 -50.51 8.92 22.36
C LEU A 2 -49.26 9.43 21.64
N ARG A 3 -48.08 8.84 21.93
CA ARG A 3 -46.86 9.05 21.14
C ARG A 3 -46.49 7.73 20.50
N GLY A 4 -46.64 7.65 19.18
CA GLY A 4 -46.17 6.56 18.34
C GLY A 4 -44.80 6.85 17.72
N TRP A 5 -44.06 5.76 17.47
CA TRP A 5 -42.85 5.55 16.68
C TRP A 5 -41.73 6.62 16.75
N ARG A 6 -40.81 6.43 17.70
CA ARG A 6 -39.41 6.88 17.54
C ARG A 6 -38.59 5.74 16.99
N THR A 7 -38.29 5.78 15.70
CA THR A 7 -37.39 4.81 15.08
C THR A 7 -36.46 5.53 14.12
N LYS A 8 -35.16 5.27 14.29
CA LYS A 8 -34.05 5.57 13.37
C LYS A 8 -33.67 7.05 13.16
N PHE A 9 -33.22 7.74 14.21
CA PHE A 9 -32.26 8.85 14.09
C PHE A 9 -31.24 8.89 15.25
N THR A 10 -30.98 7.76 15.90
CA THR A 10 -29.88 7.70 16.87
C THR A 10 -28.65 7.22 16.11
N VAL A 11 -27.71 8.12 15.84
CA VAL A 11 -26.41 7.77 15.29
C VAL A 11 -25.76 6.75 16.25
N GLN A 12 -25.64 5.51 15.81
CA GLN A 12 -25.04 4.45 16.62
C GLN A 12 -23.53 4.66 16.65
N ALA A 13 -23.01 4.96 17.85
CA ALA A 13 -21.59 5.11 18.10
C ALA A 13 -21.03 3.91 18.86
N PHE A 14 -19.77 3.58 18.59
CA PHE A 14 -18.96 2.66 19.39
C PHE A 14 -17.87 3.45 20.12
N ARG A 15 -17.42 2.96 21.26
CA ARG A 15 -16.35 3.59 22.05
C ARG A 15 -14.99 2.99 21.76
N GLY A 16 -14.95 1.66 21.70
CA GLY A 16 -13.76 0.88 21.44
C GLY A 16 -13.99 -0.07 20.28
N PHE A 17 -12.89 -0.49 19.66
CA PHE A 17 -12.90 -1.53 18.66
C PHE A 17 -11.59 -2.32 18.70
N GLY A 18 -11.61 -3.49 18.09
CA GLY A 18 -10.47 -4.28 17.67
C GLY A 18 -10.73 -4.83 16.27
N ILE A 19 -9.72 -4.86 15.42
CA ILE A 19 -9.78 -5.51 14.10
C ILE A 19 -8.50 -6.32 13.91
N TYR A 20 -8.61 -7.52 13.37
CA TYR A 20 -7.47 -8.35 13.02
C TYR A 20 -7.72 -9.10 11.71
N ALA A 21 -6.64 -9.47 11.04
CA ALA A 21 -6.67 -10.20 9.78
C ALA A 21 -5.93 -11.54 9.93
N GLN A 22 -6.59 -12.63 9.57
CA GLN A 22 -6.02 -13.97 9.64
C GLN A 22 -6.50 -14.86 8.51
N PHE A 23 -5.69 -15.85 8.16
CA PHE A 23 -6.07 -16.95 7.29
C PHE A 23 -7.03 -17.90 8.03
N GLU A 24 -7.59 -18.86 7.29
CA GLU A 24 -8.49 -19.87 7.84
C GLU A 24 -7.82 -20.77 8.88
N ASN A 25 -6.51 -21.00 8.72
CA ASN A 25 -5.68 -21.76 9.66
C ASN A 25 -5.33 -20.98 10.95
N GLY A 26 -5.79 -19.73 11.11
CA GLY A 26 -5.52 -18.88 12.28
C GLY A 26 -4.18 -18.13 12.22
N GLU A 27 -3.36 -18.33 11.19
CA GLU A 27 -2.15 -17.54 11.01
C GLU A 27 -2.49 -16.11 10.61
N HIS A 28 -1.67 -15.17 11.06
CA HIS A 28 -1.80 -13.75 10.73
C HIS A 28 -1.65 -13.49 9.23
N ALA A 29 -2.51 -12.64 8.68
CA ALA A 29 -2.56 -12.35 7.26
C ALA A 29 -2.35 -10.86 6.99
N GLY A 30 -1.25 -10.54 6.30
CA GLY A 30 -0.89 -9.17 5.94
C GLY A 30 -0.47 -8.32 7.14
N LYS A 31 -0.44 -7.00 6.94
CA LYS A 31 0.01 -6.04 7.96
C LYS A 31 -0.83 -4.78 7.92
N PHE A 32 -1.30 -4.34 9.08
CA PHE A 32 -1.96 -3.04 9.20
C PHE A 32 -0.95 -1.91 9.25
N ASP A 33 -1.20 -0.85 8.49
CA ASP A 33 -0.47 0.40 8.54
C ASP A 33 -1.35 1.51 9.12
N LEU A 34 -0.79 2.22 10.09
CA LEU A 34 -1.45 3.31 10.79
C LEU A 34 -0.72 4.59 10.46
N GLN A 35 -1.21 5.29 9.44
CA GLN A 35 -0.67 6.61 9.11
C GLN A 35 -1.03 7.60 10.22
N GLY A 36 -0.02 8.00 11.01
CA GLY A 36 -0.07 9.12 11.94
C GLY A 36 -0.10 8.76 13.43
N ARG A 37 0.71 9.47 14.23
CA ARG A 37 0.89 9.27 15.69
C ARG A 37 -0.34 9.60 16.57
N LYS A 38 -1.37 10.27 16.03
CA LYS A 38 -2.55 10.77 16.78
C LYS A 38 -3.88 10.31 16.18
N GLY A 39 -3.98 9.05 15.77
CA GLY A 39 -5.22 8.47 15.26
C GLY A 39 -6.18 7.94 16.34
N GLU A 40 -7.41 7.65 15.93
CA GLU A 40 -8.40 6.90 16.73
C GLU A 40 -8.05 5.40 16.90
N ALA A 41 -7.05 4.95 16.14
CA ALA A 41 -6.56 3.59 16.05
C ALA A 41 -5.09 3.50 16.49
N ARG A 42 -4.70 2.36 17.06
CA ARG A 42 -3.32 2.01 17.43
C ARG A 42 -3.10 0.51 17.22
N ILE A 43 -1.85 0.09 17.04
CA ILE A 43 -1.52 -1.35 17.01
C ILE A 43 -2.04 -2.01 18.30
N ALA A 44 -2.72 -3.15 18.15
CA ALA A 44 -3.29 -3.86 19.28
C ALA A 44 -2.16 -4.41 20.18
N PRO A 45 -2.19 -4.15 21.50
CA PRO A 45 -1.09 -4.53 22.38
C PRO A 45 -0.97 -6.06 22.51
N ASN A 46 -2.09 -6.78 22.43
CA ASN A 46 -2.18 -8.23 22.55
C ASN A 46 -2.06 -8.96 21.20
N CYS A 47 -2.04 -8.22 20.08
CA CYS A 47 -1.99 -8.79 18.74
C CYS A 47 -1.18 -7.87 17.81
N ARG A 48 0.09 -7.62 18.17
CA ARG A 48 0.91 -6.59 17.49
C ARG A 48 1.15 -6.87 16.00
N LYS A 49 1.19 -8.16 15.62
CA LYS A 49 1.50 -8.57 14.24
C LYS A 49 0.32 -8.39 13.29
N ALA A 50 -0.91 -8.50 13.79
CA ALA A 50 -2.08 -8.67 12.92
C ALA A 50 -3.30 -7.86 13.33
N GLY A 51 -3.21 -7.09 14.41
CA GLY A 51 -4.36 -6.44 15.02
C GLY A 51 -4.16 -4.95 15.25
N VAL A 52 -5.27 -4.23 15.14
CA VAL A 52 -5.41 -2.82 15.48
C VAL A 52 -6.53 -2.69 16.51
N SER A 53 -6.39 -1.76 17.44
CA SER A 53 -7.40 -1.46 18.45
C SER A 53 -7.59 0.04 18.61
N HIS A 54 -8.65 0.43 19.32
CA HIS A 54 -8.89 1.81 19.69
C HIS A 54 -7.74 2.43 20.51
N SER A 55 -7.42 3.70 20.23
CA SER A 55 -6.47 4.49 21.02
C SER A 55 -7.09 5.09 22.28
N ASN A 56 -8.40 5.34 22.26
CA ASN A 56 -9.18 5.91 23.36
C ASN A 56 -10.64 5.43 23.29
N LEU A 57 -11.41 5.66 24.36
CA LEU A 57 -12.81 5.24 24.48
C LEU A 57 -13.82 6.36 24.19
N ARG A 58 -13.41 7.43 23.49
CA ARG A 58 -14.36 8.46 23.02
C ARG A 58 -15.36 7.82 22.04
N PRO A 59 -16.64 8.22 22.05
CA PRO A 59 -17.62 7.73 21.08
C PRO A 59 -17.19 8.08 19.64
N LYS A 60 -17.32 7.11 18.73
CA LYS A 60 -16.91 7.16 17.32
C LYS A 60 -18.00 6.53 16.47
N THR A 61 -18.12 6.98 15.23
CA THR A 61 -19.07 6.43 14.24
C THR A 61 -18.38 5.66 13.13
N SER A 62 -17.11 5.92 12.87
CA SER A 62 -16.30 5.21 11.90
C SER A 62 -14.83 5.22 12.30
N VAL A 63 -14.06 4.25 11.79
CA VAL A 63 -12.61 4.24 11.84
C VAL A 63 -12.09 3.64 10.55
N HIS A 64 -10.96 4.15 10.06
CA HIS A 64 -10.30 3.68 8.86
C HIS A 64 -8.87 3.28 9.17
N VAL A 65 -8.44 2.17 8.59
CA VAL A 65 -7.08 1.63 8.73
C VAL A 65 -6.62 1.14 7.36
N LEU A 66 -5.32 1.27 7.08
CA LEU A 66 -4.72 0.69 5.90
C LEU A 66 -4.27 -0.73 6.22
N TRP A 67 -4.40 -1.63 5.25
CA TRP A 67 -3.92 -3.00 5.35
C TRP A 67 -3.18 -3.37 4.07
N HIS A 68 -1.96 -3.86 4.24
CA HIS A 68 -1.16 -4.44 3.19
C HIS A 68 -1.43 -5.93 3.11
N ALA A 69 -1.79 -6.41 1.93
CA ALA A 69 -2.00 -7.81 1.66
C ALA A 69 -0.71 -8.63 1.89
N PRO A 70 -0.82 -9.90 2.33
CA PRO A 70 0.31 -10.80 2.42
C PRO A 70 0.95 -11.03 1.04
N GLU A 71 2.27 -11.27 1.02
CA GLU A 71 3.03 -11.43 -0.22
C GLU A 71 2.63 -12.67 -1.03
N THR A 72 2.16 -13.72 -0.33
CA THR A 72 1.67 -14.97 -0.91
C THR A 72 0.20 -15.19 -0.58
N SER A 73 -0.51 -15.75 -1.55
CA SER A 73 -1.90 -16.20 -1.44
C SER A 73 -2.03 -17.71 -1.22
N GLU A 74 -0.91 -18.43 -1.08
CA GLU A 74 -0.91 -19.89 -0.91
C GLU A 74 -1.70 -20.35 0.31
N LYS A 75 -1.76 -19.51 1.35
CA LYS A 75 -2.50 -19.76 2.60
C LYS A 75 -4.01 -19.54 2.48
N GLY A 76 -4.49 -19.20 1.28
CA GLY A 76 -5.90 -19.03 0.97
C GLY A 76 -6.43 -17.63 1.29
N CYS A 77 -7.73 -17.56 1.60
CA CYS A 77 -8.43 -16.31 1.82
C CYS A 77 -8.12 -15.71 3.19
N VAL A 78 -8.13 -14.38 3.24
CA VAL A 78 -7.99 -13.60 4.46
C VAL A 78 -9.37 -13.30 5.04
N TYR A 79 -9.52 -13.49 6.34
CA TYR A 79 -10.69 -13.11 7.10
C TYR A 79 -10.35 -11.92 7.99
N PHE A 80 -11.00 -10.79 7.72
CA PHE A 80 -11.04 -9.65 8.61
C PHE A 80 -12.11 -9.88 9.65
N ARG A 81 -11.75 -9.82 10.91
CA ARG A 81 -12.67 -9.93 12.04
C ARG A 81 -12.56 -8.69 12.90
N ALA A 82 -13.71 -8.09 13.17
CA ALA A 82 -13.82 -6.90 13.99
C ALA A 82 -14.65 -7.18 15.24
N SER A 83 -14.36 -6.43 16.29
CA SER A 83 -15.17 -6.36 17.50
C SER A 83 -15.33 -4.90 17.90
N VAL A 84 -16.52 -4.52 18.34
CA VAL A 84 -16.87 -3.15 18.76
C VAL A 84 -17.47 -3.15 20.15
N ILE A 85 -17.12 -2.15 20.94
CA ILE A 85 -17.59 -1.93 22.32
C ILE A 85 -18.52 -0.71 22.29
N THR A 86 -19.82 -0.91 22.49
CA THR A 86 -20.80 0.19 22.51
C THR A 86 -20.96 0.76 23.92
N SER A 87 -20.92 -0.09 24.94
CA SER A 87 -20.97 0.30 26.36
C SER A 87 -20.06 -0.59 27.22
N ARG A 88 -19.93 -0.29 28.51
CA ARG A 88 -19.06 -1.05 29.44
C ARG A 88 -19.33 -2.57 29.48
N LYS A 89 -20.55 -3.00 29.15
CA LYS A 89 -20.95 -4.43 29.20
C LYS A 89 -21.42 -4.98 27.85
N ILE A 90 -21.51 -4.14 26.82
CA ILE A 90 -22.06 -4.53 25.52
C ILE A 90 -20.95 -4.40 24.49
N TRP A 91 -20.57 -5.56 23.95
CA TRP A 91 -19.65 -5.68 22.83
C TRP A 91 -20.24 -6.64 21.81
N TYR A 92 -19.87 -6.44 20.54
CA TYR A 92 -20.22 -7.29 19.43
C TYR A 92 -18.92 -7.68 18.73
N GLY A 93 -18.78 -8.92 18.26
CA GLY A 93 -17.56 -9.34 17.58
C GLY A 93 -17.75 -10.65 16.82
N ASP A 94 -16.88 -10.87 15.84
CA ASP A 94 -16.69 -12.12 15.09
C ASP A 94 -17.90 -12.67 14.30
N ASP A 95 -19.07 -12.03 14.39
CA ASP A 95 -20.30 -12.48 13.71
C ASP A 95 -20.84 -11.49 12.67
N GLY A 96 -21.44 -12.06 11.62
CA GLY A 96 -22.20 -11.35 10.60
C GLY A 96 -21.40 -10.24 9.89
N PRO A 97 -21.84 -8.97 9.97
CA PRO A 97 -21.23 -7.86 9.24
C PRO A 97 -19.84 -7.48 9.75
N LEU A 98 -19.44 -7.94 10.94
CA LEU A 98 -18.12 -7.69 11.52
C LEU A 98 -17.04 -8.65 11.02
N THR A 99 -17.43 -9.65 10.21
CA THR A 99 -16.51 -10.58 9.57
C THR A 99 -16.57 -10.41 8.05
N LYS A 100 -15.43 -10.17 7.41
CA LYS A 100 -15.32 -10.06 5.95
C LYS A 100 -14.24 -10.99 5.42
N LYS A 101 -14.62 -11.82 4.46
CA LYS A 101 -13.72 -12.69 3.69
C LYS A 101 -13.21 -11.94 2.48
N PHE A 102 -11.89 -11.98 2.27
CA PHE A 102 -11.20 -11.39 1.14
C PHE A 102 -10.31 -12.45 0.50
N CYS A 103 -10.54 -12.74 -0.77
CA CYS A 103 -9.83 -13.76 -1.52
C CYS A 103 -9.16 -13.14 -2.74
N VAL A 104 -8.10 -13.79 -3.21
CA VAL A 104 -7.59 -13.52 -4.55
C VAL A 104 -8.67 -13.85 -5.58
N LYS A 105 -8.85 -12.98 -6.56
CA LYS A 105 -9.83 -13.18 -7.64
C LYS A 105 -9.43 -14.40 -8.46
N GLU A 106 -10.38 -15.25 -8.83
CA GLU A 106 -10.11 -16.37 -9.74
C GLU A 106 -9.49 -15.88 -11.05
N GLY A 107 -8.42 -16.55 -11.49
CA GLY A 107 -7.65 -16.14 -12.66
C GLY A 107 -6.74 -14.93 -12.46
N TYR A 108 -6.65 -14.36 -11.25
CA TYR A 108 -5.61 -13.39 -10.93
C TYR A 108 -4.25 -14.10 -10.96
N LYS A 109 -3.58 -14.00 -12.09
CA LYS A 109 -2.13 -14.15 -12.13
C LYS A 109 -1.59 -12.83 -11.61
N LYS A 110 -0.82 -12.88 -10.52
CA LYS A 110 0.06 -11.76 -10.17
C LYS A 110 0.75 -11.41 -11.49
N ALA A 111 0.62 -10.17 -11.93
CA ALA A 111 1.54 -9.60 -12.90
C ALA A 111 2.89 -9.53 -12.17
N LEU A 112 3.46 -10.71 -11.90
CA LEU A 112 4.86 -10.91 -12.12
C LEU A 112 4.97 -10.41 -13.54
N ILE A 113 5.57 -9.23 -13.71
CA ILE A 113 6.39 -9.01 -14.89
C ILE A 113 7.21 -10.28 -14.89
N ILE A 114 6.80 -11.24 -15.73
CA ILE A 114 7.68 -12.29 -16.13
C ILE A 114 8.71 -11.43 -16.84
N ASP A 115 9.74 -11.03 -16.09
CA ASP A 115 11.02 -10.82 -16.70
C ASP A 115 11.25 -12.18 -17.35
N GLU A 116 10.88 -12.24 -18.61
CA GLU A 116 11.43 -13.18 -19.55
C GLU A 116 12.93 -12.88 -19.69
N GLU A 117 13.64 -12.68 -18.56
CA GLU A 117 15.09 -12.61 -18.43
C GLU A 117 15.74 -13.89 -18.98
N ASN A 118 14.93 -14.89 -19.36
CA ASN A 118 15.34 -16.11 -20.06
C ASN A 118 14.40 -16.54 -21.22
N LEU A 119 13.66 -15.63 -21.89
CA LEU A 119 13.41 -15.90 -23.30
C LEU A 119 14.57 -15.33 -24.09
N ASP A 120 15.36 -16.22 -24.71
CA ASP A 120 16.36 -15.81 -25.68
C ASP A 120 15.65 -14.98 -26.75
N CYS A 121 16.02 -13.70 -26.83
CA CYS A 121 15.48 -12.77 -27.80
C CYS A 121 15.66 -13.36 -29.21
N CYS A 122 14.56 -13.61 -29.92
CA CYS A 122 14.57 -14.13 -31.29
C CYS A 122 14.30 -13.05 -32.34
N ALA A 123 14.34 -11.77 -31.94
CA ALA A 123 14.15 -10.66 -32.86
C ALA A 123 15.37 -10.57 -33.80
N CYS A 124 15.11 -10.58 -35.11
CA CYS A 124 16.15 -10.42 -36.12
C CYS A 124 16.49 -8.95 -36.40
N ASP A 125 15.59 -8.04 -36.04
CA ASP A 125 15.65 -6.62 -36.38
C ASP A 125 15.53 -5.74 -35.12
N GLU A 126 16.06 -4.53 -35.21
CA GLU A 126 15.90 -3.51 -34.18
C GLU A 126 14.52 -2.82 -34.28
N ALA A 127 13.91 -2.55 -33.12
CA ALA A 127 12.66 -1.81 -33.02
C ALA A 127 12.89 -0.44 -32.37
N LYS A 128 12.16 0.57 -32.85
CA LYS A 128 12.15 1.92 -32.27
C LYS A 128 10.85 2.13 -31.50
N TYR A 129 10.98 2.73 -30.32
CA TYR A 129 9.86 3.01 -29.43
C TYR A 129 9.85 4.49 -29.05
N ASP A 130 8.64 5.06 -29.00
CA ASP A 130 8.41 6.35 -28.37
C ASP A 130 7.95 6.12 -26.92
N LEU A 131 8.61 6.80 -25.99
CA LEU A 131 8.31 6.71 -24.57
C LEU A 131 7.79 8.06 -24.08
N GLU A 132 6.58 8.03 -23.51
CA GLU A 132 5.96 9.20 -22.89
C GLU A 132 5.80 8.94 -21.39
N PHE A 133 6.30 9.85 -20.57
CA PHE A 133 6.08 9.83 -19.13
C PHE A 133 5.11 10.95 -18.76
N ILE A 134 4.07 10.58 -18.01
CA ILE A 134 3.03 11.48 -17.55
C ILE A 134 3.11 11.57 -16.03
N GLY A 135 3.60 12.69 -15.51
CA GLY A 135 3.65 12.96 -14.09
C GLY A 135 2.26 13.23 -13.51
N LEU A 136 1.74 12.32 -12.69
CA LEU A 136 0.42 12.45 -12.04
C LEU A 136 0.46 13.14 -10.68
N TRP A 137 1.64 13.61 -10.24
CA TRP A 137 1.83 14.26 -8.95
C TRP A 137 1.29 15.69 -8.98
N SER A 138 0.18 15.93 -8.28
CA SER A 138 -0.44 17.25 -8.14
C SER A 138 -0.97 17.45 -6.72
N ARG A 139 -1.34 18.70 -6.39
CA ARG A 139 -1.98 19.03 -5.11
C ARG A 139 -3.28 18.25 -4.89
N ASP A 140 -4.02 17.93 -5.95
CA ASP A 140 -5.28 17.20 -5.84
C ASP A 140 -5.06 15.70 -5.64
N THR A 141 -4.11 15.11 -6.35
CA THR A 141 -3.82 13.67 -6.25
C THR A 141 -3.01 13.33 -5.01
N HIS A 142 -2.13 14.23 -4.55
CA HIS A 142 -1.24 14.05 -3.41
C HIS A 142 -1.21 15.31 -2.53
N PRO A 143 -2.31 15.64 -1.82
CA PRO A 143 -2.46 16.92 -1.09
C PRO A 143 -1.57 17.03 0.15
N LYS A 144 -1.15 15.90 0.71
CA LYS A 144 -0.40 15.86 1.96
C LYS A 144 1.03 16.33 1.74
N ASP A 145 1.42 17.37 2.46
CA ASP A 145 2.77 17.98 2.42
C ASP A 145 3.23 18.35 1.00
N TYR A 146 2.27 18.68 0.12
CA TYR A 146 2.58 19.12 -1.23
C TYR A 146 3.38 20.43 -1.19
N PRO A 147 4.49 20.55 -1.95
CA PRO A 147 5.34 21.73 -1.88
C PRO A 147 4.57 23.02 -2.18
N SER A 148 4.82 24.06 -1.39
CA SER A 148 4.17 25.37 -1.56
C SER A 148 4.71 26.15 -2.75
N LEU A 149 5.97 25.93 -3.13
CA LEU A 149 6.63 26.58 -4.26
C LEU A 149 6.41 25.77 -5.54
N GLU A 150 5.20 25.86 -6.10
CA GLU A 150 4.78 25.06 -7.27
C GLU A 150 5.73 25.20 -8.48
N HIS A 151 6.35 26.36 -8.66
CA HIS A 151 7.31 26.60 -9.75
C HIS A 151 8.65 25.85 -9.59
N LEU A 152 8.96 25.34 -8.40
CA LEU A 152 10.12 24.47 -8.16
C LEU A 152 9.71 22.99 -8.07
N THR A 153 8.41 22.69 -8.05
CA THR A 153 7.91 21.31 -7.97
C THR A 153 7.97 20.69 -9.36
N HIS A 154 8.90 19.79 -9.56
CA HIS A 154 9.10 19.08 -10.81
C HIS A 154 9.64 17.68 -10.56
N PHE A 155 9.58 16.84 -11.59
CA PHE A 155 10.37 15.63 -11.64
C PHE A 155 11.75 15.97 -12.19
N THR A 156 12.78 15.25 -11.75
CA THR A 156 14.09 15.27 -12.39
C THR A 156 13.97 14.88 -13.86
N ASP A 157 14.90 15.38 -14.68
CA ASP A 157 15.06 14.95 -16.07
C ASP A 157 15.12 13.42 -16.19
N MET A 158 14.52 12.91 -17.26
CA MET A 158 14.44 11.47 -17.46
C MET A 158 15.76 10.92 -17.95
N LEU A 159 16.19 9.85 -17.28
CA LEU A 159 17.36 9.09 -17.65
C LEU A 159 16.99 7.63 -17.83
N GLY A 160 17.36 7.07 -18.97
CA GLY A 160 17.16 5.66 -19.28
C GLY A 160 18.02 5.21 -20.46
N ALA A 161 18.16 3.90 -20.60
CA ALA A 161 18.84 3.28 -21.72
C ALA A 161 18.19 1.93 -22.04
N SER A 162 18.23 1.54 -23.30
CA SER A 162 18.03 0.15 -23.70
C SER A 162 19.28 -0.64 -23.32
N HIS A 163 19.13 -1.76 -22.61
CA HIS A 163 20.26 -2.56 -22.14
C HIS A 163 19.96 -4.06 -22.16
N SER A 164 21.00 -4.87 -22.13
CA SER A 164 20.88 -6.33 -21.93
C SER A 164 20.69 -6.66 -20.45
N SER A 165 20.38 -7.93 -20.14
CA SER A 165 20.26 -8.44 -18.77
C SER A 165 21.54 -8.33 -17.93
N ASN A 166 22.69 -8.09 -18.57
CA ASN A 166 23.98 -7.92 -17.88
C ASN A 166 24.14 -6.56 -17.17
N TYR A 167 23.29 -5.58 -17.50
CA TYR A 167 23.29 -4.27 -16.85
C TYR A 167 22.03 -4.08 -16.00
N THR A 168 22.18 -3.46 -14.84
CA THR A 168 21.05 -3.12 -13.96
C THR A 168 21.23 -1.69 -13.49
N MET A 169 20.34 -0.80 -13.93
CA MET A 169 20.32 0.60 -13.47
C MET A 169 19.92 0.71 -11.99
N TRP A 170 18.85 0.01 -11.60
CA TRP A 170 18.37 -0.05 -10.23
C TRP A 170 17.56 -1.34 -10.02
N LYS A 171 17.49 -1.81 -8.78
CA LYS A 171 16.69 -2.99 -8.41
C LYS A 171 16.20 -2.85 -6.97
N PHE A 172 14.95 -3.24 -6.71
CA PHE A 172 14.41 -3.23 -5.35
C PHE A 172 15.28 -4.05 -4.39
N GLY A 173 15.56 -3.50 -3.21
CA GLY A 173 16.35 -4.16 -2.17
C GLY A 173 17.87 -4.16 -2.41
N MET A 174 18.35 -3.64 -3.55
CA MET A 174 19.78 -3.50 -3.83
C MET A 174 20.29 -2.11 -3.43
N ILE A 175 21.60 -2.02 -3.21
CA ILE A 175 22.28 -0.74 -2.97
C ILE A 175 22.36 0.03 -4.29
N ALA A 176 22.01 1.32 -4.27
CA ALA A 176 22.11 2.19 -5.44
C ALA A 176 23.59 2.44 -5.82
N THR A 177 23.87 2.52 -7.12
CA THR A 177 25.16 3.02 -7.61
C THR A 177 25.34 4.49 -7.23
N ASP A 178 26.56 4.99 -7.31
CA ASP A 178 26.82 6.40 -7.01
C ASP A 178 26.06 7.33 -7.97
N GLY A 179 25.98 6.98 -9.26
CA GLY A 179 25.20 7.72 -10.25
C GLY A 179 23.71 7.73 -9.91
N MET A 180 23.14 6.58 -9.58
CA MET A 180 21.73 6.49 -9.18
C MET A 180 21.46 7.26 -7.88
N LYS A 181 22.42 7.28 -6.95
CA LYS A 181 22.34 8.10 -5.73
C LYS A 181 22.31 9.59 -6.06
N GLU A 182 23.17 10.07 -6.94
CA GLU A 182 23.20 11.49 -7.35
C GLU A 182 21.90 11.94 -8.05
N ILE A 183 21.32 11.06 -8.87
CA ILE A 183 20.02 11.31 -9.51
C ILE A 183 18.91 11.41 -8.44
N ALA A 184 18.85 10.45 -7.52
CA ALA A 184 17.79 10.38 -6.52
C ALA A 184 17.86 11.50 -5.48
N GLU A 185 19.06 11.94 -5.10
CA GLU A 185 19.26 12.96 -4.06
C GLU A 185 19.28 14.39 -4.61
N TRP A 186 19.84 14.59 -5.81
CA TRP A 186 20.14 15.94 -6.34
C TRP A 186 19.58 16.19 -7.74
N GLY A 187 19.06 15.17 -8.40
CA GLY A 187 18.64 15.26 -9.80
C GLY A 187 19.80 15.37 -10.79
N ASN A 188 21.04 15.07 -10.39
CA ASN A 188 22.20 15.14 -11.27
C ASN A 188 22.35 13.84 -12.08
N THR A 189 22.13 13.90 -13.39
CA THR A 189 22.22 12.72 -14.28
C THR A 189 23.63 12.41 -14.74
N TYR A 190 24.59 13.32 -14.57
CA TYR A 190 25.92 13.23 -15.21
C TYR A 190 26.65 11.92 -14.88
N LYS A 191 26.66 11.52 -13.61
CA LYS A 191 27.36 10.29 -13.20
C LYS A 191 26.61 9.03 -13.62
N GLY A 192 25.26 9.03 -13.58
CA GLY A 192 24.45 7.93 -14.08
C GLY A 192 24.60 7.73 -15.60
N GLU A 193 24.74 8.82 -16.37
CA GLU A 193 25.07 8.73 -17.80
C GLU A 193 26.43 8.07 -18.06
N GLN A 194 27.44 8.39 -17.25
CA GLN A 194 28.76 7.75 -17.37
C GLN A 194 28.69 6.27 -17.03
N GLU A 195 27.97 5.90 -15.97
CA GLU A 195 27.76 4.50 -15.58
C GLU A 195 27.05 3.72 -16.70
N MET A 196 26.02 4.29 -17.33
CA MET A 196 25.38 3.66 -18.49
C MET A 196 26.35 3.51 -19.65
N LYS A 197 27.04 4.57 -20.05
CA LYS A 197 27.98 4.56 -21.19
C LYS A 197 29.10 3.54 -21.01
N ALA A 198 29.57 3.34 -19.78
CA ALA A 198 30.59 2.33 -19.46
C ALA A 198 30.09 0.88 -19.59
N ASN A 199 28.76 0.67 -19.59
CA ASN A 199 28.10 -0.63 -19.72
C ASN A 199 27.36 -0.79 -21.05
N VAL A 200 27.63 0.07 -22.04
CA VAL A 200 27.16 -0.11 -23.41
C VAL A 200 28.01 -1.21 -24.06
N CYS A 201 27.37 -2.25 -24.58
CA CYS A 201 28.00 -3.24 -25.46
C CYS A 201 28.24 -2.66 -26.85
#